data_AF-A0A7D3WV67-F1
#
_entry.id   AF-A0A7D3WV67-F1
#
_cell.length_a   1.000
_cell.length_b   1.000
_cell.length_c   1.000
_cell.angle_alpha   90.00
_cell.angle_beta   90.00
_cell.angle_gamma   90.00
#
_symmetry.space_group_name_H-M   'P 1'
#
loop_
_entity.id
_entity.type
_entity.pdbx_description
1 polymer ?
#
loop_
_entity_poly.entity_id
_entity_poly.type
_entity_poly.pdbx_seq_one_letter_code
_entity_poly.pdbx_strand_id
1 'polypeptide(L)'
;MHVEFTNGVAQLKLTEPREMEVIRLAAEVYANRLAEAELQSRVYHLGKEPTPGKSFDDRLTVRLSLSRSTIMGQLDLYRTSGGKLGGLRYTWVGRYLVSEAACLEFLGDKNASH
;
A
#
# COMPACT_ATOMS: atom_id res chain seq x y z
N MET A 1 -34.74 5.10 11.48
CA MET A 1 -33.47 4.86 12.20
C MET A 1 -33.58 5.22 13.69
N HIS A 2 -33.35 4.25 14.59
CA HIS A 2 -33.19 4.49 16.04
C HIS A 2 -31.81 4.03 16.51
N VAL A 3 -31.16 4.82 17.36
CA VAL A 3 -29.86 4.49 17.96
C VAL A 3 -30.08 4.16 19.43
N GLU A 4 -29.79 2.92 19.82
CA GLU A 4 -29.80 2.46 21.21
C GLU A 4 -28.35 2.33 21.69
N PHE A 5 -28.03 2.80 22.90
CA PHE A 5 -26.71 2.64 23.49
C PHE A 5 -26.75 1.57 24.57
N THR A 6 -26.01 0.49 24.38
CA THR A 6 -25.94 -0.63 25.33
C THR A 6 -24.47 -0.92 25.64
N ASN A 7 -24.07 -0.80 26.91
CA ASN A 7 -22.69 -1.05 27.38
C ASN A 7 -21.60 -0.29 26.59
N GLY A 8 -21.86 0.96 26.20
CA GLY A 8 -20.90 1.79 25.45
C GLY A 8 -20.82 1.50 23.95
N VAL A 9 -21.64 0.57 23.44
CA VAL A 9 -21.76 0.29 22.00
C VAL A 9 -23.08 0.86 21.48
N ALA A 10 -23.01 1.63 20.39
CA ALA A 10 -24.19 2.12 19.69
C ALA A 10 -24.75 1.01 18.78
N GLN A 11 -25.99 0.60 19.02
CA GLN A 11 -26.76 -0.30 18.17
C GLN A 11 -27.72 0.53 17.31
N LEU A 12 -27.53 0.50 15.99
CA LEU A 12 -28.50 1.07 15.05
C LEU A 12 -29.56 0.02 14.72
N LYS A 13 -30.83 0.34 15.04
CA LYS A 13 -31.99 -0.36 14.47
C LYS A 13 -32.41 0.34 13.19
N LEU A 14 -32.25 -0.37 12.09
CA LEU A 14 -32.70 0.03 10.76
C LEU A 14 -34.07 -0.58 10.53
N THR A 15 -35.05 0.26 10.29
CA THR A 15 -36.46 -0.14 10.19
C THR A 15 -36.94 -0.14 8.74
N GLU A 16 -36.25 0.59 7.86
CA GLU A 16 -36.61 0.66 6.44
C GLU A 16 -35.61 -0.09 5.55
N PRO A 17 -36.08 -0.82 4.51
CA PRO A 17 -35.21 -1.50 3.55
C PRO A 17 -34.20 -0.56 2.85
N ARG A 18 -34.57 0.70 2.63
CA ARG A 18 -33.66 1.71 2.03
C ARG A 18 -32.52 2.10 2.97
N GLU A 19 -32.77 2.18 4.28
CA GLU A 19 -31.73 2.49 5.27
C GLU A 19 -30.68 1.37 5.35
N MET A 20 -31.12 0.11 5.26
CA MET A 20 -30.23 -1.05 5.20
C MET A 20 -29.33 -1.03 3.95
N GLU A 21 -29.89 -0.70 2.79
CA GLU A 21 -29.11 -0.65 1.54
C GLU A 21 -28.06 0.46 1.55
N VAL A 22 -28.39 1.64 2.07
CA VAL A 22 -27.44 2.75 2.21
C VAL A 22 -26.29 2.39 3.15
N ILE A 23 -26.58 1.74 4.29
CA ILE A 23 -25.55 1.32 5.24
C ILE A 23 -24.68 0.19 4.68
N ARG A 24 -25.26 -0.74 3.93
CA ARG A 24 -24.50 -1.77 3.21
C ARG A 24 -23.51 -1.16 2.22
N LEU A 25 -23.96 -0.23 1.38
CA LEU A 25 -23.11 0.50 0.45
C LEU A 25 -22.01 1.30 1.16
N ALA A 26 -22.35 1.99 2.26
CA ALA A 26 -21.37 2.74 3.04
C ALA A 26 -20.30 1.82 3.66
N ALA A 27 -20.70 0.65 4.16
CA ALA A 27 -19.79 -0.35 4.70
C ALA A 27 -18.86 -0.91 3.62
N GLU A 28 -19.36 -1.19 2.42
CA GLU A 28 -18.54 -1.64 1.28
C GLU A 28 -17.52 -0.58 0.86
N VAL A 29 -17.94 0.68 0.73
CA VAL A 29 -17.03 1.79 0.42
C VAL A 29 -15.98 1.95 1.51
N TYR A 30 -16.36 1.83 2.78
CA TYR A 30 -15.44 1.92 3.91
C TYR A 30 -14.43 0.76 3.93
N ALA A 31 -14.89 -0.47 3.70
CA ALA A 31 -14.03 -1.65 3.62
C ALA A 31 -13.03 -1.53 2.46
N ASN A 32 -13.47 -1.06 1.30
CA ASN A 32 -12.59 -0.82 0.15
C ASN A 32 -11.53 0.24 0.46
N ARG A 33 -11.91 1.35 1.10
CA ARG A 33 -10.95 2.39 1.52
C ARG A 33 -9.93 1.88 2.55
N LEU A 34 -10.36 1.03 3.49
CA LEU A 34 -9.43 0.41 4.43
C LEU A 34 -8.45 -0.52 3.72
N ALA A 35 -8.92 -1.33 2.78
CA ALA A 35 -8.06 -2.20 1.98
C ALA A 35 -7.06 -1.39 1.14
N GLU A 36 -7.50 -0.29 0.51
CA GLU A 36 -6.61 0.63 -0.23
C GLU A 36 -5.57 1.28 0.69
N ALA A 37 -5.98 1.74 1.87
CA ALA A 37 -5.05 2.32 2.85
C ALA A 37 -4.01 1.30 3.32
N GLU A 38 -4.41 0.05 3.56
CA GLU A 38 -3.49 -1.04 3.89
C GLU A 38 -2.50 -1.28 2.74
N LEU A 39 -2.99 -1.37 1.50
CA LEU A 39 -2.16 -1.54 0.31
C LEU A 39 -1.11 -0.42 0.16
N GLN A 40 -1.53 0.84 0.34
CA GLN A 40 -0.64 2.00 0.25
C GLN A 40 0.38 2.08 1.39
N SER A 41 0.08 1.48 2.53
CA SER A 41 0.99 1.42 3.67
C SER A 41 2.08 0.34 3.54
N ARG A 42 2.02 -0.51 2.50
CA ARG A 42 3.01 -1.57 2.29
C ARG A 42 4.37 -0.99 2.00
N VAL A 43 5.38 -1.55 2.67
CA VAL A 43 6.79 -1.19 2.50
C VAL A 43 7.55 -2.43 2.07
N TYR A 44 8.45 -2.30 1.11
CA TYR A 44 9.20 -3.38 0.52
C TYR A 44 10.70 -3.25 0.76
N HIS A 45 11.42 -4.37 0.80
CA HIS A 45 12.87 -4.37 0.70
C HIS A 45 13.40 -5.58 -0.07
N LEU A 46 14.72 -5.63 -0.27
CA LEU A 46 15.38 -6.70 -1.00
C LEU A 46 15.61 -7.94 -0.11
N GLY A 47 14.68 -8.89 -0.10
CA GLY A 47 14.85 -10.22 0.49
C GLY A 47 14.56 -11.37 -0.48
N LYS A 48 14.51 -12.58 0.09
CA LYS A 48 14.29 -13.84 -0.64
C LYS A 48 12.94 -14.48 -0.31
N GLU A 49 12.41 -14.22 0.87
CA GLU A 49 11.18 -14.81 1.40
C GLU A 49 10.37 -13.74 2.13
N PRO A 50 9.02 -13.81 2.12
CA PRO A 50 8.19 -12.88 2.87
C PRO A 50 8.40 -13.07 4.37
N THR A 51 8.62 -11.98 5.11
CA THR A 51 8.72 -12.06 6.57
C THR A 51 7.34 -12.13 7.21
N PRO A 52 6.99 -13.22 7.93
CA PRO A 52 5.67 -13.34 8.57
C PRO A 52 5.49 -12.28 9.68
N GLY A 53 4.32 -11.66 9.75
CA GLY A 53 3.94 -10.77 10.84
C GLY A 53 4.67 -9.41 10.87
N LYS A 54 5.33 -9.01 9.78
CA LYS A 54 5.93 -7.67 9.64
C LYS A 54 5.10 -6.79 8.72
N SER A 55 5.16 -5.48 8.96
CA SER A 55 4.55 -4.45 8.11
C SER A 55 5.33 -4.20 6.81
N PHE A 56 6.55 -4.74 6.70
CA PHE A 56 7.37 -4.69 5.50
C PHE A 56 7.49 -6.08 4.85
N ASP A 57 7.43 -6.10 3.52
CA ASP A 57 7.48 -7.30 2.67
C ASP A 57 8.82 -7.35 1.90
N ASP A 58 9.59 -8.40 2.11
CA ASP A 58 10.92 -8.52 1.54
C ASP A 58 10.93 -8.93 0.04
N ARG A 59 9.78 -8.85 -0.65
CA ARG A 59 9.61 -9.28 -2.05
C ARG A 59 9.61 -8.12 -3.05
N LEU A 60 10.51 -7.14 -2.88
CA LEU A 60 10.63 -6.03 -3.84
C LEU A 60 10.92 -6.52 -5.27
N THR A 61 11.69 -7.62 -5.42
CA THR A 61 11.96 -8.26 -6.72
C THR A 61 10.70 -8.79 -7.39
N VAL A 62 9.78 -9.36 -6.62
CA VAL A 62 8.48 -9.84 -7.12
C VAL A 62 7.60 -8.65 -7.46
N ARG A 63 7.56 -7.63 -6.60
CA ARG A 63 6.71 -6.46 -6.80
C ARG A 63 7.02 -5.72 -8.10
N LEU A 64 8.30 -5.60 -8.43
CA LEU A 64 8.77 -4.87 -9.62
C LEU A 64 9.04 -5.78 -10.83
N SER A 65 9.00 -7.10 -10.67
CA SER A 65 9.41 -8.08 -11.69
C SER A 65 10.82 -7.81 -12.25
N LEU A 66 11.75 -7.40 -11.38
CA LEU A 66 13.13 -7.06 -11.74
C LEU A 66 14.13 -7.90 -10.96
N SER A 67 15.29 -8.14 -11.58
CA SER A 67 16.40 -8.80 -10.89
C SER A 67 16.93 -7.92 -9.75
N ARG A 68 17.55 -8.57 -8.75
CA ARG A 68 18.15 -7.87 -7.61
C ARG A 68 19.21 -6.86 -8.04
N SER A 69 20.04 -7.18 -9.04
CA SER A 69 21.07 -6.28 -9.56
C SER A 69 20.46 -5.05 -10.21
N THR A 70 19.40 -5.22 -11.00
CA THR A 70 18.69 -4.08 -11.61
C THR A 70 18.09 -3.16 -10.55
N ILE A 71 17.43 -3.72 -9.52
CA ILE A 71 16.85 -2.90 -8.44
C ILE A 71 17.93 -2.15 -7.68
N MET A 72 19.06 -2.79 -7.37
CA MET A 72 20.20 -2.12 -6.74
C MET A 72 20.70 -0.94 -7.58
N GLY A 73 20.78 -1.10 -8.91
CA GLY A 73 21.09 0.00 -9.82
C GLY A 73 20.08 1.15 -9.73
N GLN A 74 18.78 0.85 -9.67
CA GLN A 74 17.73 1.89 -9.55
C GLN A 74 17.78 2.64 -8.22
N LEU A 75 18.04 1.93 -7.11
CA LEU A 75 18.22 2.52 -5.79
C LEU A 75 19.47 3.39 -5.74
N ASP A 76 20.56 2.95 -6.36
CA ASP A 76 21.83 3.69 -6.39
C ASP A 76 21.74 4.96 -7.23
N LEU A 77 21.04 4.92 -8.36
CA LEU A 77 20.70 6.11 -9.15
C LEU A 77 19.96 7.14 -8.30
N TYR A 78 18.98 6.71 -7.51
CA TYR A 78 18.24 7.59 -6.61
C TYR A 78 19.15 8.19 -5.52
N ARG A 79 20.04 7.38 -4.94
CA ARG A 79 20.98 7.79 -3.89
C ARG A 79 21.99 8.84 -4.36
N THR A 80 22.64 8.58 -5.49
CA THR A 80 23.86 9.30 -5.90
C THR A 80 23.57 10.46 -6.84
N SER A 81 22.45 10.43 -7.56
CA SER A 81 22.09 11.47 -8.54
C SER A 81 21.04 12.46 -8.02
N GLY A 82 20.84 12.56 -6.70
CA GLY A 82 19.87 13.49 -6.10
C GLY A 82 18.41 13.18 -6.44
N GLY A 83 18.08 11.91 -6.66
CA GLY A 83 16.72 11.48 -6.99
C GLY A 83 16.27 11.81 -8.42
N LYS A 84 17.01 11.31 -9.43
CA LYS A 84 16.64 11.44 -10.85
C LYS A 84 15.24 10.85 -11.14
N LEU A 85 14.52 11.48 -12.08
CA LEU A 85 13.36 10.91 -12.75
C LEU A 85 13.73 9.53 -13.31
N GLY A 86 13.02 8.48 -12.87
CA GLY A 86 13.28 7.09 -13.22
C GLY A 86 14.10 6.28 -12.21
N GLY A 87 14.63 6.87 -11.13
CA GLY A 87 15.24 6.12 -10.01
C GLY A 87 14.20 5.62 -9.01
N LEU A 88 14.46 4.50 -8.34
CA LEU A 88 13.52 3.95 -7.34
C LEU A 88 13.69 4.66 -5.99
N ARG A 89 12.67 5.41 -5.56
CA ARG A 89 12.71 6.14 -4.28
C ARG A 89 12.72 5.18 -3.09
N TYR A 90 13.46 5.54 -2.05
CA TYR A 90 13.58 4.70 -0.85
C TYR A 90 13.83 5.53 0.41
N THR A 91 13.60 4.90 1.56
CA THR A 91 14.04 5.35 2.89
C THR A 91 15.10 4.39 3.42
N TRP A 92 16.19 4.91 4.02
CA TRP A 92 17.23 4.09 4.62
C TRP A 92 17.00 3.90 6.12
N VAL A 93 16.83 2.65 6.56
CA VAL A 93 16.67 2.29 7.99
C VAL A 93 17.53 1.06 8.30
N GLY A 94 18.84 1.15 8.02
CA GLY A 94 19.75 -0.01 8.03
C GLY A 94 19.55 -0.98 6.86
N ARG A 95 18.51 -0.76 6.05
CA ARG A 95 18.21 -1.40 4.77
C ARG A 95 17.44 -0.42 3.87
N TYR A 96 17.40 -0.68 2.57
CA TYR A 96 16.58 0.07 1.62
C TYR A 96 15.11 -0.33 1.77
N LEU A 97 14.26 0.61 2.19
CA LEU A 97 12.81 0.46 2.28
C LEU A 97 12.13 1.25 1.17
N VAL A 98 11.27 0.61 0.38
CA VAL A 98 10.59 1.17 -0.78
C VAL A 98 9.08 1.05 -0.55
N SER A 99 8.35 2.17 -0.50
CA SER A 99 6.89 2.11 -0.34
C SER A 99 6.19 1.63 -1.61
N GLU A 100 4.97 1.12 -1.47
CA GLU A 100 4.11 0.78 -2.61
C GLU A 100 3.92 1.97 -3.57
N ALA A 101 3.77 3.18 -3.02
CA ALA A 101 3.67 4.40 -3.81
C ALA A 101 4.91 4.63 -4.69
N ALA A 102 6.12 4.40 -4.16
CA ALA A 102 7.36 4.53 -4.93
C ALA A 102 7.48 3.46 -6.01
N CYS A 103 7.00 2.23 -5.75
CA CYS A 103 6.93 1.17 -6.76
C CYS A 103 5.98 1.56 -7.91
N LEU A 104 4.80 2.07 -7.59
CA LEU A 104 3.79 2.47 -8.59
C LEU A 104 4.26 3.65 -9.44
N GLU A 105 4.85 4.66 -8.82
CA GLU A 105 5.45 5.82 -9.51
C GLU A 105 6.52 5.35 -10.50
N PHE A 106 7.46 4.51 -10.05
CA PHE A 106 8.51 3.95 -10.90
C PHE A 106 7.96 3.12 -12.07
N LEU A 107 6.95 2.29 -11.83
CA LEU A 107 6.31 1.48 -12.88
C LEU A 107 5.52 2.35 -13.87
N GLY A 108 4.87 3.41 -13.38
CA GLY A 108 4.17 4.39 -14.20
C GLY A 108 5.12 5.15 -15.13
N ASP A 109 6.23 5.67 -14.59
CA ASP A 109 7.28 6.36 -15.36
C ASP A 109 7.88 5.44 -16.45
N LYS A 110 8.11 4.16 -16.10
CA LYS A 110 8.61 3.17 -17.07
C LYS A 110 7.64 2.94 -18.23
N ASN A 111 6.35 2.88 -17.96
CA ASN A 111 5.33 2.67 -18.98
C ASN A 111 5.08 3.91 -19.83
N ALA A 112 5.35 5.11 -19.30
CA ALA A 112 5.24 6.37 -20.04
C ALA A 112 6.44 6.66 -20.96
N SER A 113 7.55 5.92 -20.81
CA SER A 113 8.80 6.13 -21.54
C SER A 113 8.97 5.21 -22.77
N HIS A 114 7.91 4.50 -23.17
CA HIS A 114 7.85 3.61 -24.34
C HIS A 114 6.85 4.11 -25.36
#